data_AF-A0A2W5NU41-F1
#
_entry.id   AF-A0A2W5NU41-F1
#
_cell.length_a   1.000
_cell.length_b   1.000
_cell.length_c   1.000
_cell.angle_alpha   90.00
_cell.angle_beta   90.00
_cell.angle_gamma   90.00
#
_symmetry.space_group_name_H-M   'P 1'
#
loop_
_entity.id
_entity.type
_entity.pdbx_description
1 polymer ?
#
loop_
_entity_poly.entity_id
_entity_poly.type
_entity_poly.pdbx_seq_one_letter_code
_entity_poly.pdbx_strand_id
1 'polypeptide(L)'
;MVAELLTDSPPEFVFDGGPLWRPEKALDAAHKAAQEGAISEHRRALQAMMARPSRKWVDQRLASLFVHFNPTREVDGKAFGIWNDEMARLLIDLPHDILAHAIDEAIRKSGHGFAPAVGEIRRYADPLVEQREIQIDRLRRMEAALADPTATEERARRRASQAAHERHMASTRQTEDQR
;
A
#
# COMPACT_ATOMS: atom_id res chain seq x y z
N MET A 1 -13.41 3.19 -2.93
CA MET A 1 -13.04 4.09 -4.03
C MET A 1 -11.57 4.53 -4.08
N VAL A 2 -10.75 4.36 -3.02
CA VAL A 2 -9.27 4.41 -3.14
C VAL A 2 -8.69 2.99 -3.30
N ALA A 3 -9.35 2.00 -2.69
CA ALA A 3 -8.96 0.59 -2.79
C ALA A 3 -8.99 0.05 -4.23
N GLU A 4 -10.01 0.38 -5.03
CA GLU A 4 -10.16 -0.14 -6.41
C GLU A 4 -9.07 0.30 -7.39
N LEU A 5 -8.42 1.45 -7.16
CA LEU A 5 -7.29 1.91 -7.98
C LEU A 5 -5.98 1.15 -7.66
N LEU A 6 -5.96 0.38 -6.57
CA LEU A 6 -4.79 -0.37 -6.10
C LEU A 6 -5.03 -1.89 -6.01
N THR A 7 -6.28 -2.36 -6.02
CA THR A 7 -6.63 -3.79 -5.92
C THR A 7 -6.58 -4.57 -7.23
N ASP A 8 -6.55 -3.89 -8.38
CA ASP A 8 -6.32 -4.53 -9.69
C ASP A 8 -4.84 -4.70 -10.04
N SER A 9 -3.93 -4.43 -9.10
CA SER A 9 -2.53 -4.82 -9.22
C SER A 9 -2.27 -6.08 -8.39
N PRO A 10 -1.90 -7.21 -9.01
CA PRO A 10 -1.60 -8.45 -8.31
C PRO A 10 -0.50 -8.24 -7.26
N PRO A 11 -0.53 -9.02 -6.15
CA PRO A 11 0.42 -8.89 -5.03
C PRO A 11 1.85 -9.35 -5.35
N GLU A 12 2.11 -9.85 -6.55
CA GLU A 12 3.44 -10.11 -7.05
C GLU A 12 3.51 -9.64 -8.50
N PHE A 13 4.63 -9.01 -8.84
CA PHE A 13 5.32 -9.33 -10.09
C PHE A 13 4.42 -9.50 -11.34
N VAL A 14 4.18 -8.41 -12.08
CA VAL A 14 3.85 -8.56 -13.50
C VAL A 14 5.13 -9.01 -14.21
N PHE A 15 5.29 -10.33 -14.42
CA PHE A 15 6.35 -10.93 -15.26
C PHE A 15 5.84 -10.85 -16.71
N ASP A 16 5.67 -9.63 -17.24
CA ASP A 16 5.30 -9.40 -18.65
C ASP A 16 6.49 -9.51 -19.61
N GLY A 17 7.67 -9.89 -19.10
CA GLY A 17 8.93 -9.80 -19.86
C GLY A 17 9.34 -8.36 -20.17
N GLY A 18 8.71 -7.37 -19.52
CA GLY A 18 9.05 -5.96 -19.61
C GLY A 18 10.13 -5.54 -18.60
N PRO A 19 10.88 -4.46 -18.87
CA PRO A 19 11.98 -4.03 -18.00
C PRO A 19 11.46 -3.52 -16.64
N LEU A 20 12.30 -3.70 -15.59
CA LEU A 20 12.24 -3.09 -14.24
C LEU A 20 11.32 -1.86 -14.17
N TRP A 21 10.37 -1.81 -13.22
CA TRP A 21 9.44 -0.69 -13.00
C TRP A 21 10.13 0.68 -13.21
N ARG A 22 9.58 1.54 -14.09
CA ARG A 22 10.13 2.86 -14.42
C ARG A 22 9.08 3.97 -14.21
N PRO A 23 9.45 5.13 -13.64
CA PRO A 23 8.54 6.25 -13.44
C PRO A 23 7.82 6.69 -14.72
N GLU A 24 8.53 6.75 -15.85
CA GLU A 24 7.96 7.19 -17.14
C GLU A 24 6.81 6.30 -17.64
N LYS A 25 6.96 4.98 -17.54
CA LYS A 25 5.90 4.03 -17.92
C LYS A 25 4.70 4.14 -16.97
N ALA A 26 4.95 4.32 -15.68
CA ALA A 26 3.90 4.50 -14.69
C ALA A 26 3.14 5.82 -14.90
N LEU A 27 3.82 6.90 -15.27
CA LEU A 27 3.20 8.19 -15.63
C LEU A 27 2.36 8.08 -16.90
N ASP A 28 2.82 7.35 -17.92
CA ASP A 28 2.02 7.08 -19.12
C ASP A 28 0.74 6.28 -18.79
N ALA A 29 0.80 5.33 -17.87
CA ALA A 29 -0.39 4.63 -17.37
C ALA A 29 -1.32 5.55 -16.55
N ALA A 30 -0.77 6.37 -15.65
CA ALA A 30 -1.53 7.33 -14.85
C ALA A 30 -2.22 8.39 -15.72
N HIS A 31 -1.58 8.84 -16.81
CA HIS A 31 -2.18 9.73 -17.80
C HIS A 31 -3.39 9.09 -18.49
N LYS A 32 -3.25 7.85 -18.97
CA LYS A 32 -4.35 7.11 -19.60
C LYS A 32 -5.53 6.90 -18.65
N ALA A 33 -5.26 6.73 -17.36
CA ALA A 33 -6.28 6.61 -16.31
C ALA A 33 -6.83 7.96 -15.80
N ALA A 34 -6.37 9.10 -16.34
CA ALA A 34 -6.69 10.45 -15.86
C ALA A 34 -6.37 10.69 -14.37
N GLN A 35 -5.32 10.03 -13.84
CA GLN A 35 -4.88 10.11 -12.44
C GLN A 35 -3.54 10.85 -12.26
N GLU A 36 -2.90 11.32 -13.34
CA GLU A 36 -1.59 11.99 -13.27
C GLU A 36 -1.60 13.20 -12.32
N GLY A 37 -2.68 13.99 -12.30
CA GLY A 37 -2.82 15.14 -11.39
C GLY A 37 -3.02 14.79 -9.91
N ALA A 38 -3.42 13.55 -9.60
CA ALA A 38 -3.71 13.10 -8.23
C ALA A 38 -2.50 12.45 -7.53
N ILE A 39 -1.37 12.26 -8.24
CA ILE A 39 -0.18 11.57 -7.72
C ILE A 39 0.30 12.15 -6.38
N SER A 40 0.38 13.49 -6.28
CA SER A 40 0.85 14.14 -5.05
C SER A 40 -0.12 14.05 -3.89
N GLU A 41 -1.42 13.99 -4.19
CA GLU A 41 -2.44 13.76 -3.18
C GLU A 41 -2.36 12.32 -2.66
N HIS A 42 -2.31 11.34 -3.56
CA HIS A 42 -2.18 9.93 -3.20
C HIS A 42 -0.93 9.63 -2.37
N ARG A 43 0.21 10.24 -2.70
CA ARG A 43 1.43 10.08 -1.89
C ARG A 43 1.24 10.65 -0.49
N ARG A 44 0.68 11.85 -0.36
CA ARG A 44 0.43 12.48 0.95
C ARG A 44 -0.54 11.67 1.79
N ALA A 45 -1.59 11.14 1.17
CA ALA A 45 -2.54 10.25 1.84
C ALA A 45 -1.86 8.98 2.37
N LEU A 46 -1.08 8.28 1.53
CA LEU A 46 -0.36 7.07 1.97
C LEU A 46 0.69 7.37 3.05
N GLN A 47 1.38 8.51 2.97
CA GLN A 47 2.30 8.93 4.03
C GLN A 47 1.58 9.23 5.35
N ALA A 48 0.41 9.87 5.31
CA ALA A 48 -0.38 10.11 6.50
C ALA A 48 -0.84 8.79 7.14
N MET A 49 -1.15 7.77 6.32
CA MET A 49 -1.47 6.42 6.78
C MET A 49 -0.28 5.68 7.41
N MET A 50 0.95 6.17 7.30
CA MET A 50 2.11 5.61 8.02
C MET A 50 2.18 6.09 9.48
N ALA A 51 1.26 6.94 9.92
CA ALA A 51 1.23 7.41 11.29
C ALA A 51 1.05 6.27 12.28
N ARG A 52 1.88 6.29 13.33
CA ARG A 52 1.81 5.35 14.44
C ARG A 52 0.51 5.55 15.22
N PRO A 53 -0.08 4.47 15.76
CA PRO A 53 -1.23 4.59 16.64
C PRO A 53 -0.85 5.30 17.94
N SER A 54 -1.85 5.91 18.59
CA SER A 54 -1.65 6.41 19.96
C SER A 54 -1.38 5.25 20.92
N ARG A 55 -0.53 5.48 21.92
CA ARG A 55 -0.24 4.48 22.96
C ARG A 55 -1.52 3.97 23.63
N LYS A 56 -2.43 4.89 23.97
CA LYS A 56 -3.75 4.58 24.55
C LYS A 56 -4.55 3.61 23.70
N TRP A 57 -4.56 3.78 22.37
CA TRP A 57 -5.27 2.86 21.48
C TRP A 57 -4.64 1.46 21.49
N VAL A 58 -3.31 1.37 21.48
CA VAL A 58 -2.59 0.09 21.52
C VAL A 58 -2.89 -0.65 22.82
N ASP A 59 -2.79 0.03 23.96
CA ASP A 59 -3.09 -0.56 25.27
C ASP A 59 -4.53 -1.07 25.35
N GLN A 60 -5.51 -0.29 24.85
CA GLN A 60 -6.91 -0.71 24.83
C GLN A 60 -7.13 -1.94 23.93
N ARG A 61 -6.48 -1.99 22.76
CA ARG A 61 -6.59 -3.11 21.83
C ARG A 61 -5.99 -4.39 22.41
N LEU A 62 -4.82 -4.29 23.02
CA LEU A 62 -4.12 -5.41 23.66
C LEU A 62 -4.84 -5.88 24.93
N ALA A 63 -5.41 -4.98 25.73
CA ALA A 63 -6.27 -5.35 26.86
C ALA A 63 -7.49 -6.15 26.39
N SER A 64 -8.14 -5.71 25.30
CA SER A 64 -9.29 -6.42 24.72
C SER A 64 -8.89 -7.83 24.23
N LEU A 65 -7.72 -7.93 23.57
CA LEU A 65 -7.14 -9.20 23.14
C LEU A 65 -6.90 -10.12 24.34
N PHE A 66 -6.28 -9.60 25.39
CA PHE A 66 -5.96 -10.37 26.58
C PHE A 66 -7.19 -10.97 27.25
N VAL A 67 -8.26 -10.17 27.40
CA VAL A 67 -9.54 -10.62 27.96
C VAL A 67 -10.18 -11.70 27.10
N HIS A 68 -10.14 -11.54 25.77
CA HIS A 68 -10.70 -12.53 24.84
C HIS A 68 -10.06 -13.92 25.01
N PHE A 69 -8.75 -13.97 25.27
CA PHE A 69 -8.01 -15.23 25.43
C PHE A 69 -7.88 -15.71 26.89
N ASN A 70 -8.36 -14.94 27.88
CA ASN A 70 -8.33 -15.30 29.29
C ASN A 70 -9.68 -15.03 29.99
N PRO A 71 -10.82 -15.52 29.48
CA PRO A 71 -12.15 -15.11 29.95
C PRO A 71 -12.49 -15.56 31.38
N THR A 72 -11.80 -16.56 31.91
CA THR A 72 -12.12 -17.19 33.22
C THR A 72 -10.95 -17.23 34.18
N ARG A 73 -9.80 -16.67 33.82
CA ARG A 73 -8.59 -16.68 34.67
C ARG A 73 -8.58 -15.48 35.59
N GLU A 74 -8.24 -15.70 36.85
CA GLU A 74 -7.85 -14.62 37.75
C GLU A 74 -6.57 -14.00 37.20
N VAL A 75 -6.64 -12.72 36.83
CA VAL A 75 -5.56 -12.01 36.16
C VAL A 75 -4.68 -11.36 37.22
N ASP A 76 -3.43 -11.79 37.34
CA ASP A 76 -2.42 -11.00 38.04
C ASP A 76 -2.24 -9.67 37.29
N GLY A 77 -2.73 -8.58 37.89
CA GLY A 77 -2.66 -7.25 37.30
C GLY A 77 -1.23 -6.78 37.01
N LYS A 78 -0.24 -7.24 37.79
CA LYS A 78 1.16 -6.92 37.55
C LYS A 78 1.69 -7.66 36.32
N ALA A 79 1.39 -8.96 36.21
CA ALA A 79 1.77 -9.76 35.04
C ALA A 79 1.09 -9.24 33.76
N PHE A 80 -0.18 -8.86 33.84
CA PHE A 80 -0.90 -8.24 32.73
C PHE A 80 -0.26 -6.90 32.33
N GLY A 81 0.06 -6.03 33.30
CA GLY A 81 0.71 -4.75 33.01
C GLY A 81 2.04 -4.93 32.27
N ILE A 82 2.89 -5.84 32.74
CA ILE A 82 4.18 -6.15 32.11
C ILE A 82 3.97 -6.69 30.68
N TRP A 83 3.05 -7.65 30.51
CA TRP A 83 2.73 -8.20 29.20
C TRP A 83 2.23 -7.11 28.23
N ASN A 84 1.30 -6.28 28.69
CA ASN A 84 0.72 -5.23 27.86
C ASN A 84 1.75 -4.16 27.48
N ASP A 85 2.60 -3.74 28.42
CA ASP A 85 3.68 -2.79 28.16
C ASP A 85 4.68 -3.31 27.13
N GLU A 86 5.07 -4.58 27.24
CA GLU A 86 6.04 -5.18 26.34
C GLU A 86 5.45 -5.42 24.94
N MET A 87 4.22 -5.92 24.87
CA MET A 87 3.49 -6.06 23.60
C MET A 87 3.31 -4.69 22.92
N ALA A 88 2.94 -3.66 23.67
CA ALA A 88 2.79 -2.32 23.14
C ALA A 88 4.13 -1.76 22.64
N ARG A 89 5.20 -1.90 23.43
CA ARG A 89 6.56 -1.47 23.05
C ARG A 89 7.02 -2.09 21.74
N LEU A 90 6.68 -3.36 21.51
CA LEU A 90 7.08 -4.13 20.33
C LEU A 90 6.18 -3.96 19.10
N LEU A 91 5.04 -3.28 19.21
CA LEU A 91 4.08 -3.13 18.11
C LEU A 91 3.76 -1.67 17.77
N ILE A 92 4.03 -0.71 18.67
CA ILE A 92 3.65 0.70 18.51
C ILE A 92 4.36 1.42 17.35
N ASP A 93 5.44 0.85 16.82
CA ASP A 93 6.14 1.35 15.64
C ASP A 93 5.35 1.14 14.35
N LEU A 94 4.43 0.17 14.32
CA LEU A 94 3.62 -0.16 13.15
C LEU A 94 2.55 0.91 12.87
N PRO A 95 2.19 1.17 11.60
CA PRO A 95 1.07 2.05 11.28
C PRO A 95 -0.25 1.54 11.85
N HIS A 96 -1.12 2.47 12.27
CA HIS A 96 -2.34 2.15 13.02
C HIS A 96 -3.24 1.14 12.30
N ASP A 97 -3.55 1.39 11.02
CA ASP A 97 -4.42 0.53 10.22
C ASP A 97 -3.81 -0.85 9.97
N ILE A 98 -2.50 -0.92 9.71
CA ILE A 98 -1.77 -2.18 9.53
C ILE A 98 -1.76 -2.98 10.82
N LEU A 99 -1.47 -2.35 11.98
CA LEU A 99 -1.46 -3.05 13.26
C LEU A 99 -2.84 -3.62 13.60
N ALA A 100 -3.91 -2.86 13.37
CA ALA A 100 -5.28 -3.33 13.58
C ALA A 100 -5.57 -4.58 12.73
N HIS A 101 -5.28 -4.51 11.42
CA HIS A 101 -5.48 -5.62 10.50
C HIS A 101 -4.62 -6.84 10.87
N ALA A 102 -3.35 -6.64 11.19
CA ALA A 102 -2.41 -7.71 11.52
C ALA A 102 -2.79 -8.45 12.80
N ILE A 103 -3.32 -7.75 13.81
CA ILE A 103 -3.86 -8.39 15.02
C ILE A 103 -5.05 -9.28 14.64
N ASP A 104 -5.99 -8.79 13.83
CA ASP A 104 -7.18 -9.55 13.45
C ASP A 104 -6.84 -10.79 12.62
N GLU A 105 -5.90 -10.66 11.68
CA GLU A 105 -5.39 -11.77 10.89
C GLU A 105 -4.64 -12.80 11.74
N ALA A 106 -3.82 -12.35 12.69
CA ALA A 106 -3.13 -13.25 13.61
C ALA A 106 -4.12 -14.02 14.49
N ILE A 107 -5.17 -13.39 15.00
CA ILE A 107 -6.25 -14.07 15.74
C ILE A 107 -6.94 -15.09 14.84
N ARG A 108 -7.36 -14.68 13.64
CA ARG A 108 -8.12 -15.51 12.70
C ARG A 108 -7.35 -16.75 12.25
N LYS A 109 -6.02 -16.63 12.14
CA LYS A 109 -5.13 -17.70 11.69
C LYS A 109 -4.48 -18.48 12.83
N SER A 110 -4.57 -17.99 14.07
CA SER A 110 -4.11 -18.72 15.24
C SER A 110 -4.98 -19.96 15.45
N GLY A 111 -4.37 -21.13 15.27
CA GLY A 111 -5.01 -22.44 15.49
C GLY A 111 -4.79 -23.00 16.90
N HIS A 112 -4.08 -22.29 17.77
CA HIS A 112 -3.58 -22.83 19.05
C HIS A 112 -4.38 -22.35 20.27
N GLY A 113 -5.36 -21.46 20.10
CA GLY A 113 -6.24 -21.02 21.20
C GLY A 113 -5.54 -20.17 22.27
N PHE A 114 -4.37 -19.60 21.97
CA PHE A 114 -3.67 -18.64 22.82
C PHE A 114 -3.63 -17.29 22.12
N ALA A 115 -3.43 -16.22 22.90
CA ALA A 115 -3.22 -14.89 22.31
C ALA A 115 -2.02 -14.94 21.34
N PRO A 116 -2.12 -14.29 20.17
CA PRO A 116 -1.04 -14.30 19.18
C PRO A 116 0.21 -13.62 19.74
N ALA A 117 1.36 -14.21 19.50
CA ALA A 117 2.65 -13.62 19.84
C ALA A 117 2.97 -12.44 18.91
N VAL A 118 3.88 -11.54 19.34
CA VAL A 118 4.36 -10.42 18.53
C VAL A 118 4.82 -10.87 17.13
N GLY A 119 5.58 -11.98 17.05
CA GLY A 119 6.08 -12.50 15.78
C GLY A 119 4.97 -12.97 14.83
N GLU A 120 3.83 -13.42 15.37
CA GLU A 120 2.68 -13.83 14.56
C GLU A 120 1.93 -12.62 14.02
N ILE A 121 1.77 -11.56 14.83
CA ILE A 121 1.21 -10.29 14.37
C ILE A 121 2.13 -9.67 13.31
N ARG A 122 3.44 -9.59 13.57
CA ARG A 122 4.43 -9.00 12.66
C ARG A 122 4.55 -9.73 11.33
N ARG A 123 4.35 -11.05 11.30
CA ARG A 123 4.28 -11.82 10.05
C ARG A 123 3.25 -11.27 9.06
N TYR A 124 2.15 -10.70 9.54
CA TYR A 124 1.14 -10.04 8.70
C TYR A 124 1.41 -8.54 8.51
N ALA A 125 1.96 -7.87 9.51
CA ALA A 125 2.20 -6.44 9.46
C ALA A 125 3.38 -6.06 8.55
N ASP A 126 4.53 -6.71 8.71
CA ASP A 126 5.78 -6.29 8.09
C ASP A 126 5.71 -6.27 6.55
N PRO A 127 5.11 -7.27 5.85
CA PRO A 127 4.96 -7.21 4.40
C PRO A 127 4.06 -6.06 3.92
N LEU A 128 3.04 -5.69 4.69
CA LEU A 128 2.14 -4.58 4.36
C LEU A 128 2.83 -3.22 4.54
N VAL A 129 3.69 -3.10 5.56
CA VAL A 129 4.53 -1.91 5.77
C VAL A 129 5.48 -1.77 4.59
N GLU A 130 6.23 -2.82 4.25
CA GLU A 130 7.16 -2.82 3.13
C GLU A 130 6.48 -2.46 1.81
N GLN A 131 5.32 -3.07 1.52
CA GLN A 131 4.55 -2.76 0.32
C GLN A 131 4.14 -1.28 0.27
N ARG A 132 3.70 -0.70 1.39
CA ARG A 132 3.31 0.71 1.47
C ARG A 132 4.49 1.66 1.31
N GLU A 133 5.65 1.31 1.88
CA GLU A 133 6.89 2.07 1.69
C GLU A 133 7.33 2.08 0.21
N ILE A 134 7.25 0.93 -0.46
CA ILE A 134 7.52 0.82 -1.90
C ILE A 134 6.54 1.69 -2.70
N GLN A 135 5.24 1.67 -2.37
CA GLN A 135 4.24 2.51 -3.03
C GLN A 135 4.55 4.02 -2.86
N ILE A 136 4.90 4.43 -1.64
CA ILE A 136 5.27 5.83 -1.35
C ILE A 136 6.53 6.22 -2.13
N ASP A 137 7.55 5.37 -2.19
CA ASP A 137 8.77 5.64 -2.96
C ASP A 137 8.49 5.76 -4.46
N ARG A 138 7.65 4.87 -5.01
CA ARG A 138 7.23 4.92 -6.42
C ARG A 138 6.52 6.23 -6.75
N LEU A 139 5.55 6.64 -5.93
CA LEU A 139 4.84 7.91 -6.12
C LEU A 139 5.80 9.11 -6.01
N ARG A 140 6.74 9.07 -5.06
CA ARG A 140 7.79 10.09 -4.92
C ARG A 140 8.65 10.20 -6.18
N ARG A 141 9.05 9.07 -6.78
CA ARG A 141 9.82 9.06 -8.04
C ARG A 141 9.01 9.60 -9.22
N MET A 142 7.70 9.31 -9.26
CA MET A 142 6.80 9.85 -10.27
C MET A 142 6.64 11.37 -10.14
N GLU A 143 6.47 11.89 -8.92
CA GLU A 143 6.47 13.34 -8.67
C GLU A 143 7.78 13.99 -9.10
N ALA A 144 8.93 13.39 -8.77
CA ALA A 144 10.22 13.92 -9.17
C ALA A 144 10.36 14.00 -10.70
N ALA A 145 9.87 12.99 -11.43
CA ALA A 145 9.86 12.97 -12.89
C ALA A 145 8.85 13.96 -13.51
N LEU A 146 7.79 14.34 -12.80
CA LEU A 146 6.88 15.42 -13.21
C LEU A 146 7.47 16.81 -12.93
N ALA A 147 8.28 16.93 -11.88
CA ALA A 147 8.98 18.17 -11.55
C ALA A 147 10.16 18.47 -12.49
N ASP A 148 10.66 17.47 -13.22
CA ASP A 148 11.69 17.62 -14.25
C ASP A 148 11.08 18.17 -15.56
N PRO A 149 11.41 19.41 -15.97
CA PRO A 149 10.88 20.02 -17.18
C PRO A 149 11.31 19.28 -18.45
N THR A 150 12.57 18.82 -18.52
CA THR A 150 13.12 18.16 -19.70
C THR A 150 12.46 16.80 -19.92
N ALA A 151 12.32 16.00 -18.85
CA ALA A 151 11.62 14.73 -18.92
C ALA A 151 10.14 14.91 -19.31
N THR A 152 9.50 15.97 -18.81
CA THR A 152 8.10 16.29 -19.13
C THR A 152 7.90 16.69 -20.59
N GLU A 153 8.78 17.53 -21.15
CA GLU A 153 8.76 17.89 -22.57
C GLU A 153 8.99 16.67 -23.48
N GLU A 154 9.93 15.80 -23.13
CA GLU A 154 10.17 14.56 -23.86
C GLU A 154 8.94 13.64 -23.82
N ARG A 155 8.32 13.47 -22.65
CA ARG A 155 7.08 12.70 -22.46
C ARG A 155 5.93 13.26 -23.30
N ALA A 156 5.75 14.58 -23.31
CA ALA A 156 4.75 15.24 -24.15
C ALA A 156 4.98 14.99 -25.64
N ARG A 157 6.23 15.10 -26.10
CA ARG A 157 6.61 14.78 -27.49
C ARG A 157 6.31 13.31 -27.83
N ARG A 158 6.71 12.35 -26.98
CA ARG A 158 6.42 10.92 -27.17
C ARG A 158 4.93 10.66 -27.31
N ARG A 159 4.11 11.23 -26.41
CA ARG A 159 2.64 11.07 -26.43
C ARG A 159 2.02 11.67 -27.69
N ALA A 160 2.47 12.85 -28.12
CA ALA A 160 1.99 13.50 -29.35
C ALA A 160 2.33 12.67 -30.60
N SER A 161 3.56 12.17 -30.72
CA SER A 161 3.98 11.29 -31.82
C SER A 161 3.17 9.99 -31.85
N GLN A 162 2.91 9.38 -30.68
CA GLN A 162 2.09 8.18 -30.58
C GLN A 162 0.64 8.43 -31.02
N ALA A 163 0.02 9.51 -30.54
CA ALA A 163 -1.34 9.87 -30.94
C ALA A 163 -1.45 10.17 -32.44
N ALA A 164 -0.43 10.79 -33.04
CA ALA A 164 -0.37 11.03 -34.49
C ALA A 164 -0.30 9.70 -35.27
N HIS A 165 0.52 8.76 -34.80
CA HIS A 165 0.63 7.42 -35.40
C HIS A 165 -0.70 6.64 -35.31
N GLU A 166 -1.35 6.63 -34.14
CA GLU A 166 -2.63 5.95 -33.93
C GLU A 166 -3.73 6.51 -34.85
N ARG A 167 -3.80 7.83 -35.02
CA ARG A 167 -4.73 8.48 -35.98
C ARG A 167 -4.46 8.08 -37.42
N HIS A 168 -3.20 8.05 -37.84
CA HIS A 168 -2.82 7.63 -39.19
C HIS A 168 -3.27 6.17 -39.43
N MET A 169 -2.94 5.25 -38.53
CA MET A 169 -3.32 3.84 -38.64
C MET A 169 -4.84 3.63 -38.66
N ALA A 170 -5.60 4.42 -37.89
CA ALA A 170 -7.06 4.37 -37.91
C ALA A 170 -7.63 4.85 -39.26
N SER A 171 -7.06 5.90 -39.86
CA SER A 171 -7.49 6.40 -41.17
C SER A 171 -7.19 5.40 -42.30
N THR A 172 -6.05 4.70 -42.26
CA THR A 172 -5.70 3.69 -43.26
C THR A 172 -6.68 2.52 -43.24
N ARG A 173 -7.03 2.01 -42.05
CA ARG A 173 -8.00 0.90 -41.90
C ARG A 173 -9.40 1.27 -42.40
N GLN A 174 -9.88 2.49 -42.11
CA GLN A 174 -11.18 2.96 -42.62
C GLN A 174 -11.23 3.09 -44.14
N THR A 175 -10.09 3.34 -44.78
CA THR A 175 -10.00 3.45 -46.25
C THR A 175 -9.94 2.08 -46.91
N GLU A 176 -9.42 1.06 -46.20
CA GLU A 176 -9.38 -0.34 -46.65
C GLU A 176 -10.76 -1.02 -46.53
N ASP A 177 -11.53 -0.74 -45.47
CA ASP A 177 -12.89 -1.31 -45.27
C ASP A 177 -13.96 -0.73 -46.23
N GLN A 178 -13.65 0.33 -46.98
CA GLN A 178 -14.55 0.96 -47.95
C GLN A 178 -14.32 0.50 -49.41
N ARG A 179 -13.41 -0.46 -49.64
CA ARG A 179 -13.14 -1.07 -50.94
C ARG A 179 -13.67 -2.50 -51.01
#